data_AF-A0A183FNB4-F1
#
_entry.id   AF-A0A183FNB4-F1
#
_cell.length_a   1.000
_cell.length_b   1.000
_cell.length_c   1.000
_cell.angle_alpha   90.00
_cell.angle_beta   90.00
_cell.angle_gamma   90.00
#
_symmetry.space_group_name_H-M   'P 1'
#
loop_
_entity.id
_entity.type
_entity.pdbx_description
1 polymer ?
#
loop_
_entity_poly.entity_id
_entity_poly.type
_entity_poly.pdbx_seq_one_letter_code
_entity_poly.pdbx_strand_id
1 'polypeptide(L)'
;MYGQNYSTSIPDEDYPSGDGWPVGFIPVAVHTVDDDTDYVNFGYIKIDESACAPVLSIGNPDADCDRQTKLWDMAKSSPELQAFQNRPDVRRLYLKQFICVVALLGNLTKNCGEKIDIDNLWVVRDSLLIEQIHANDSLRASNSWFTDDLFDQITTINDQVQVYQNGIFNGTLMMNSLDVGLELQKIRGGSLFNDINMHMNIKLDCRNKTTAGCKWINALKYYAYSAHDTTIYALFSIMHIQNAVIRPSGYPDYSAATFIELWLNHSDNKPYFKVSVGLDLLKT
;
A
#
# COMPACT_ATOMS: atom_id res chain seq x y z
N MET A 1 -1.84 -0.50 -23.06
CA MET A 1 -1.96 0.82 -23.70
C MET A 1 -1.31 0.74 -25.06
N TYR A 2 -2.09 0.77 -26.15
CA TYR A 2 -1.51 0.94 -27.49
C TYR A 2 -1.19 2.42 -27.68
N GLY A 3 0.03 2.74 -28.12
CA GLY A 3 0.30 4.08 -28.61
C GLY A 3 -0.61 4.38 -29.79
N GLN A 4 -1.13 5.59 -29.88
CA GLN A 4 -1.85 6.02 -31.07
C GLN A 4 -0.87 6.01 -32.25
N ASN A 5 -1.20 5.29 -33.32
CA ASN A 5 -0.37 5.21 -34.52
C ASN A 5 -0.47 6.50 -35.32
N TYR A 6 0.21 7.54 -34.85
CA TYR A 6 0.33 8.83 -35.53
C TYR A 6 1.45 8.82 -36.58
N SER A 7 2.05 7.67 -36.88
CA SER A 7 3.19 7.55 -37.80
C SER A 7 4.42 8.36 -37.36
N THR A 8 4.48 8.78 -36.10
CA THR A 8 5.61 9.54 -35.53
C THR A 8 6.64 8.64 -34.86
N SER A 9 6.27 7.41 -34.48
CA SER A 9 7.18 6.47 -33.83
C SER A 9 8.09 5.79 -34.86
N ILE A 10 9.39 5.77 -34.59
CA ILE A 10 10.43 5.29 -35.49
C ILE A 10 10.89 3.87 -35.06
N PRO A 11 10.84 2.85 -35.94
CA PRO A 11 11.40 1.53 -35.66
C PRO A 11 12.90 1.61 -35.32
N ASP A 12 13.33 0.79 -34.36
CA ASP A 12 14.69 0.71 -33.78
C ASP A 12 15.19 1.97 -33.06
N GLU A 13 14.33 2.99 -32.91
CA GLU A 13 14.56 4.17 -32.07
C GLU A 13 13.56 4.20 -30.91
N ASP A 14 12.27 4.20 -31.22
CA ASP A 14 11.19 4.23 -30.22
C ASP A 14 10.68 2.83 -29.84
N TYR A 15 10.82 1.85 -30.74
CA TYR A 15 10.38 0.47 -30.52
C TYR A 15 11.13 -0.53 -31.41
N PRO A 16 11.32 -1.80 -31.01
CA PRO A 16 12.01 -2.80 -31.82
C PRO A 16 11.32 -3.08 -33.18
N SER A 17 12.08 -3.18 -34.28
CA SER A 17 11.55 -3.58 -35.59
C SER A 17 11.38 -5.11 -35.76
N GLY A 18 11.36 -5.86 -34.66
CA GLY A 18 11.34 -7.33 -34.68
C GLY A 18 9.97 -7.93 -35.02
N ASP A 19 9.97 -9.08 -35.69
CA ASP A 19 8.75 -9.83 -35.98
C ASP A 19 7.95 -10.11 -34.70
N GLY A 20 6.68 -9.73 -34.70
CA GLY A 20 5.77 -9.90 -33.56
C GLY A 20 5.70 -8.70 -32.61
N TRP A 21 6.56 -7.68 -32.75
CA TRP A 21 6.40 -6.44 -31.97
C TRP A 21 5.27 -5.58 -32.56
N PRO A 22 4.24 -5.18 -31.78
CA PRO A 22 3.17 -4.35 -32.30
C PRO A 22 3.67 -2.95 -32.69
N VAL A 23 3.32 -2.51 -33.90
CA VAL A 23 3.61 -1.14 -34.37
C VAL A 23 3.01 -0.13 -33.40
N GLY A 24 3.81 0.84 -32.96
CA GLY A 24 3.39 1.89 -32.03
C GLY A 24 3.33 1.47 -30.56
N PHE A 25 3.80 0.27 -30.21
CA PHE A 25 4.00 -0.11 -28.81
C PHE A 25 5.39 0.33 -28.35
N ILE A 26 5.45 1.42 -27.59
CA ILE A 26 6.70 1.97 -27.06
C ILE A 26 7.00 1.26 -25.73
N PRO A 27 8.12 0.54 -25.60
CA PRO A 27 8.53 -0.03 -24.33
C PRO A 27 8.91 1.09 -23.35
N VAL A 28 8.30 1.08 -22.18
CA VAL A 28 8.70 1.93 -21.06
C VAL A 28 9.34 1.04 -20.01
N ALA A 29 10.53 1.41 -19.56
CA ALA A 29 11.23 0.66 -18.53
C ALA A 29 10.42 0.68 -17.23
N VAL A 30 10.18 -0.51 -16.67
CA VAL A 30 9.65 -0.70 -15.33
C VAL A 30 10.79 -1.19 -14.46
N HIS A 31 11.16 -0.37 -13.49
CA HIS A 31 12.19 -0.72 -12.52
C HIS A 31 11.54 -1.44 -11.33
N THR A 32 12.21 -2.47 -10.82
CA THR A 32 11.77 -3.25 -9.67
C THR A 32 12.98 -3.71 -8.88
N VAL A 33 12.76 -4.10 -7.63
CA VAL A 33 13.70 -4.86 -6.80
C VAL A 33 13.05 -6.16 -6.34
N ASP A 34 13.81 -6.95 -5.57
CA ASP A 34 13.33 -8.15 -4.90
C ASP A 34 12.44 -7.79 -3.69
N ASP A 35 11.33 -8.51 -3.51
CA ASP A 35 10.26 -8.20 -2.55
C ASP A 35 10.77 -8.09 -1.10
N ASP A 36 11.62 -9.03 -0.69
CA ASP A 36 12.21 -9.07 0.66
C ASP A 36 13.12 -7.85 0.90
N THR A 37 13.57 -7.21 -0.18
CA THR A 37 14.45 -6.03 -0.17
C THR A 37 13.78 -4.76 -0.66
N ASP A 38 12.46 -4.77 -0.89
CA ASP A 38 11.65 -3.59 -1.23
C ASP A 38 11.31 -2.75 0.02
N TYR A 39 12.19 -2.83 1.02
CA TYR A 39 12.37 -1.84 2.06
C TYR A 39 13.45 -0.84 1.62
N VAL A 40 13.46 0.35 2.20
CA VAL A 40 14.49 1.38 1.97
C VAL A 40 15.88 0.76 2.02
N ASN A 41 16.50 0.56 0.86
CA ASN A 41 17.93 0.45 0.78
C ASN A 41 18.41 1.73 0.08
N PHE A 42 19.16 2.54 0.82
CA PHE A 42 20.17 3.43 0.22
C PHE A 42 21.27 2.53 -0.39
N GLY A 43 20.88 1.74 -1.39
CA GLY A 43 21.71 0.77 -2.08
C GLY A 43 22.11 1.36 -3.41
N TYR A 44 23.41 1.39 -3.66
CA TYR A 44 23.96 1.71 -4.96
C TYR A 44 23.97 0.45 -5.82
N ILE A 45 23.25 0.45 -6.94
CA ILE A 45 23.55 -0.53 -7.99
C ILE A 45 24.82 -0.04 -8.68
N LYS A 46 25.87 -0.88 -8.66
CA LYS A 46 27.05 -0.67 -9.49
C LYS A 46 26.65 -0.93 -10.93
N ILE A 47 26.55 0.14 -11.72
CA ILE A 47 26.30 0.04 -13.16
C ILE A 47 27.63 -0.17 -13.89
N ASP A 48 28.74 0.33 -13.32
CA ASP A 48 30.13 0.02 -13.65
C ASP A 48 31.07 0.42 -12.47
N GLU A 49 32.41 0.30 -12.62
CA GLU A 49 33.41 0.68 -11.60
C GLU A 49 33.40 2.17 -11.20
N SER A 50 32.69 3.02 -11.94
CA SER A 50 32.72 4.48 -11.82
C SER A 50 31.36 5.14 -11.55
N ALA A 51 30.24 4.41 -11.67
CA ALA A 51 28.90 4.95 -11.49
C ALA A 51 28.03 4.08 -10.56
N CYS A 52 27.66 4.69 -9.44
CA CYS A 52 26.68 4.18 -8.50
C CYS A 52 25.36 4.94 -8.68
N ALA A 53 24.31 4.29 -9.18
CA ALA A 53 22.97 4.87 -9.17
C ALA A 53 22.21 4.37 -7.94
N PRO A 54 21.54 5.26 -7.17
CA PRO A 54 20.64 4.83 -6.13
C PRO A 54 19.45 4.12 -6.79
N VAL A 55 19.24 2.85 -6.45
CA VAL A 55 17.96 2.18 -6.74
C VAL A 55 17.21 2.11 -5.43
N LEU A 56 16.20 2.95 -5.37
CA LEU A 56 15.30 3.05 -4.25
C LEU A 56 13.98 2.46 -4.74
N SER A 57 13.71 1.22 -4.36
CA SER A 57 12.35 0.70 -4.44
C SER A 57 11.74 0.80 -3.06
N ILE A 58 10.53 1.35 -3.07
CA ILE A 58 9.74 1.64 -1.89
C ILE A 58 8.30 1.32 -2.27
N GLY A 59 8.01 0.03 -2.28
CA GLY A 59 6.70 -0.50 -2.60
C GLY A 59 6.11 -1.34 -1.48
N ASN A 60 6.92 -2.03 -0.69
CA ASN A 60 6.44 -3.07 0.21
C ASN A 60 6.51 -2.67 1.72
N PRO A 61 5.39 -2.29 2.35
CA PRO A 61 5.33 -2.02 3.80
C PRO A 61 5.39 -3.29 4.67
N ASP A 62 5.34 -4.47 4.03
CA ASP A 62 5.40 -5.78 4.65
C ASP A 62 6.76 -6.48 4.44
N ALA A 63 7.73 -5.77 3.83
CA ALA A 63 9.10 -6.25 3.65
C ALA A 63 9.77 -6.60 5.00
N ASP A 64 10.72 -7.54 4.94
CA ASP A 64 11.34 -8.14 6.12
C ASP A 64 11.98 -7.09 7.04
N CYS A 65 11.37 -6.93 8.23
CA CYS A 65 11.82 -5.95 9.22
C CYS A 65 11.63 -6.48 10.64
N ASP A 66 12.72 -6.94 11.27
CA ASP A 66 12.75 -7.37 12.68
C ASP A 66 12.11 -6.36 13.63
N ARG A 67 12.28 -5.07 13.33
CA ARG A 67 11.72 -4.00 14.16
C ARG A 67 10.20 -3.94 14.03
N GLN A 68 9.65 -4.12 12.84
CA GLN A 68 8.21 -4.20 12.61
C GLN A 68 7.60 -5.35 13.40
N THR A 69 8.18 -6.56 13.32
CA THR A 69 7.73 -7.73 14.08
C THR A 69 7.73 -7.46 15.58
N LYS A 70 8.82 -6.91 16.12
CA LYS A 70 8.92 -6.55 17.55
C LYS A 70 7.87 -5.53 17.97
N LEU A 71 7.62 -4.51 17.15
CA LEU A 71 6.60 -3.48 17.44
C LEU A 71 5.20 -4.05 17.37
N TRP A 72 4.93 -4.94 16.40
CA TRP A 72 3.65 -5.62 16.28
C TRP A 72 3.38 -6.55 17.46
N ASP A 73 4.37 -7.32 17.90
CA ASP A 73 4.26 -8.16 19.09
C ASP A 73 4.05 -7.32 20.37
N MET A 74 4.73 -6.18 20.48
CA MET A 74 4.45 -5.21 21.55
C MET A 74 3.00 -4.73 21.47
N ALA A 75 2.54 -4.28 20.29
CA ALA A 75 1.17 -3.82 20.10
C ALA A 75 0.12 -4.89 20.44
N LYS A 76 0.36 -6.17 20.07
CA LYS A 76 -0.49 -7.31 20.45
C LYS A 76 -0.62 -7.48 21.96
N SER A 77 0.37 -7.07 22.75
CA SER A 77 0.28 -7.09 24.22
C SER A 77 -0.43 -5.88 24.83
N SER A 78 -0.84 -4.89 24.02
CA SER A 78 -1.55 -3.71 24.49
C SER A 78 -2.96 -4.05 24.99
N PRO A 79 -3.50 -3.31 25.99
CA PRO A 79 -4.87 -3.51 26.47
C PRO A 79 -5.93 -3.36 25.37
N GLU A 80 -5.73 -2.42 24.45
CA GLU A 80 -6.68 -2.18 23.35
C GLU A 80 -6.74 -3.36 22.39
N LEU A 81 -5.58 -3.84 21.92
CA LEU A 81 -5.55 -4.95 20.97
C LEU A 81 -5.92 -6.28 21.62
N GLN A 82 -5.52 -6.51 22.87
CA GLN A 82 -5.99 -7.66 23.66
C GLN A 82 -7.50 -7.61 23.87
N ALA A 83 -8.08 -6.45 24.16
CA ALA A 83 -9.52 -6.31 24.28
C ALA A 83 -10.21 -6.65 22.95
N PHE A 84 -9.69 -6.15 21.82
CA PHE A 84 -10.19 -6.48 20.49
C PHE A 84 -10.12 -7.99 20.20
N GLN A 85 -8.96 -8.62 20.37
CA GLN A 85 -8.75 -10.05 20.10
C GLN A 85 -9.64 -10.95 20.96
N ASN A 86 -9.87 -10.56 22.21
CA ASN A 86 -10.68 -11.32 23.16
C ASN A 86 -12.15 -10.88 23.16
N ARG A 87 -12.57 -9.99 22.26
CA ARG A 87 -13.94 -9.46 22.30
C ARG A 87 -14.96 -10.55 22.05
N PRO A 88 -15.98 -10.67 22.92
CA PRO A 88 -17.15 -11.50 22.65
C PRO A 88 -18.05 -10.87 21.58
N ASP A 89 -17.82 -9.61 21.22
CA ASP A 89 -18.67 -8.84 20.33
C ASP A 89 -17.96 -7.63 19.63
N VAL A 90 -17.79 -7.67 18.32
CA VAL A 90 -17.43 -6.52 17.47
C VAL A 90 -18.72 -5.97 16.90
N ARG A 91 -18.98 -4.69 17.18
CA ARG A 91 -20.22 -4.03 16.76
C ARG A 91 -20.12 -3.66 15.29
N ARG A 92 -20.97 -4.26 14.45
CA ARG A 92 -21.28 -3.71 13.13
C ARG A 92 -22.11 -2.44 13.35
N LEU A 93 -21.53 -1.28 13.03
CA LEU A 93 -22.15 0.04 13.24
C LEU A 93 -23.55 0.14 12.59
N TYR A 94 -23.77 -0.56 11.49
CA TYR A 94 -25.03 -0.53 10.73
C TYR A 94 -26.06 -1.61 11.11
N LEU A 95 -25.67 -2.79 11.62
CA LEU A 95 -26.61 -3.89 11.88
C LEU A 95 -26.94 -4.12 13.37
N LYS A 96 -26.31 -3.41 14.31
CA LYS A 96 -26.44 -3.69 15.76
C LYS A 96 -26.18 -5.17 16.11
N GLN A 97 -25.41 -5.86 15.28
CA GLN A 97 -25.01 -7.24 15.48
C GLN A 97 -23.60 -7.26 16.07
N PHE A 98 -23.43 -8.19 17.01
CA PHE A 98 -22.24 -8.38 17.81
C PHE A 98 -21.48 -9.60 17.27
N ILE A 99 -20.24 -9.40 16.82
CA ILE A 99 -19.42 -10.43 16.17
C ILE A 99 -18.32 -10.90 17.14
N CYS A 100 -18.36 -12.13 17.63
CA CYS A 100 -17.32 -12.63 18.51
C CYS A 100 -16.03 -12.94 17.72
N VAL A 101 -14.93 -12.23 17.99
CA VAL A 101 -13.65 -12.43 17.28
C VAL A 101 -13.14 -13.85 17.48
N VAL A 102 -13.12 -14.30 18.74
CA VAL A 102 -12.66 -15.65 19.11
C VAL A 102 -13.50 -16.74 18.45
N ALA A 103 -14.83 -16.58 18.44
CA ALA A 103 -15.72 -17.58 17.83
C ALA A 103 -15.58 -17.60 16.30
N LEU A 104 -15.41 -16.43 15.66
CA LEU A 104 -15.19 -16.36 14.21
C LEU A 104 -13.89 -17.09 13.84
N LEU A 105 -12.76 -16.71 14.46
CA LEU A 105 -11.45 -17.31 14.18
C LEU A 105 -11.43 -18.81 14.46
N GLY A 106 -12.10 -19.26 15.53
CA GLY A 106 -12.27 -20.68 15.84
C GLY A 106 -13.10 -21.43 14.80
N ASN A 107 -14.17 -20.82 14.28
CA ASN A 107 -14.99 -21.40 13.22
C ASN A 107 -14.19 -21.50 11.90
N LEU A 108 -13.47 -20.43 11.53
CA LEU A 108 -12.60 -20.44 10.35
C LEU A 108 -11.49 -21.47 10.47
N THR A 109 -10.86 -21.60 11.64
CA THR A 109 -9.86 -22.64 11.91
C THR A 109 -10.41 -24.02 11.62
N LYS A 110 -11.65 -24.30 12.06
CA LYS A 110 -12.31 -25.58 11.81
C LYS A 110 -12.63 -25.79 10.32
N ASN A 111 -13.11 -24.75 9.63
CA ASN A 111 -13.53 -24.85 8.24
C ASN A 111 -12.36 -24.91 7.25
N CYS A 112 -11.26 -24.19 7.54
CA CYS A 112 -10.06 -24.14 6.70
C CYS A 112 -9.10 -25.31 6.99
N GLY A 113 -9.21 -25.95 8.16
CA GLY A 113 -8.35 -27.07 8.55
C GLY A 113 -6.95 -26.65 9.02
N GLU A 114 -6.71 -25.37 9.21
CA GLU A 114 -5.47 -24.79 9.72
C GLU A 114 -5.78 -23.69 10.75
N LYS A 115 -4.80 -23.35 11.59
CA LYS A 115 -4.99 -22.33 12.62
C LYS A 115 -5.18 -20.95 11.96
N ILE A 116 -6.33 -20.33 12.19
CA ILE A 116 -6.61 -18.95 11.80
C ILE A 116 -6.55 -18.05 13.03
N ASP A 117 -5.75 -16.98 12.94
CA ASP A 117 -5.68 -15.91 13.91
C ASP A 117 -5.63 -14.54 13.19
N ILE A 118 -5.44 -13.46 13.95
CA ILE A 118 -5.47 -12.11 13.36
C ILE A 118 -4.31 -11.86 12.39
N ASP A 119 -3.20 -12.59 12.51
CA ASP A 119 -2.00 -12.35 11.69
C ASP A 119 -2.17 -12.96 10.27
N ASN A 120 -3.03 -13.97 10.11
CA ASN A 120 -3.28 -14.64 8.83
C ASN A 120 -4.73 -14.57 8.31
N LEU A 121 -5.63 -13.86 9.00
CA LEU A 121 -7.04 -13.74 8.60
C LEU A 121 -7.22 -13.18 7.17
N TRP A 122 -6.33 -12.29 6.74
CA TRP A 122 -6.35 -11.67 5.41
C TRP A 122 -6.28 -12.72 4.29
N VAL A 123 -5.55 -13.83 4.49
CA VAL A 123 -5.44 -14.91 3.50
C VAL A 123 -6.81 -15.51 3.20
N VAL A 124 -7.59 -15.80 4.24
CA VAL A 124 -8.95 -16.34 4.11
C VAL A 124 -9.87 -15.30 3.46
N ARG A 125 -9.79 -14.05 3.94
CA ARG A 125 -10.62 -12.95 3.42
C ARG A 125 -10.41 -12.76 1.92
N ASP A 126 -9.16 -12.61 1.48
CA ASP A 126 -8.85 -12.26 0.10
C ASP A 126 -9.14 -13.41 -0.87
N SER A 127 -8.86 -14.64 -0.44
CA SER A 127 -9.21 -15.84 -1.21
C SER A 127 -10.73 -15.90 -1.45
N LEU A 128 -11.52 -15.70 -0.38
CA LEU A 128 -12.99 -15.68 -0.49
C LEU A 128 -13.50 -14.52 -1.36
N LEU A 129 -12.89 -13.33 -1.29
CA LEU A 129 -13.25 -12.21 -2.15
C LEU A 129 -13.06 -12.56 -3.63
N ILE A 130 -11.86 -13.04 -3.98
CA ILE A 130 -11.50 -13.37 -5.37
C ILE A 130 -12.41 -14.46 -5.91
N GLU A 131 -12.64 -15.52 -5.15
CA GLU A 131 -13.56 -16.60 -5.53
C GLU A 131 -14.99 -16.08 -5.66
N GLN A 132 -15.44 -15.16 -4.80
CA GLN A 132 -16.76 -14.56 -4.91
C GLN A 132 -16.91 -13.72 -6.19
N ILE A 133 -15.87 -12.98 -6.60
CA ILE A 133 -15.90 -12.16 -7.82
C ILE A 133 -15.88 -13.03 -9.08
N HIS A 134 -15.03 -14.06 -9.12
CA HIS A 134 -14.72 -14.79 -10.35
C HIS A 134 -15.33 -16.18 -10.46
N ALA A 135 -15.76 -16.79 -9.33
CA ALA A 135 -16.19 -18.18 -9.25
C ALA A 135 -17.28 -18.42 -8.17
N ASN A 136 -18.18 -17.46 -7.96
CA ASN A 136 -19.16 -17.45 -6.86
C ASN A 136 -19.98 -18.76 -6.73
N ASP A 137 -20.41 -19.33 -7.86
CA ASP A 137 -21.19 -20.57 -7.87
C ASP A 137 -20.37 -21.75 -7.34
N SER A 138 -19.11 -21.86 -7.75
CA SER A 138 -18.17 -22.90 -7.30
C SER A 138 -17.79 -22.73 -5.83
N LEU A 139 -17.57 -21.48 -5.40
CA LEU A 139 -17.31 -21.13 -4.00
C LEU A 139 -18.44 -21.64 -3.10
N ARG A 140 -19.69 -21.31 -3.44
CA ARG A 140 -20.87 -21.67 -2.65
C ARG A 140 -21.20 -23.15 -2.72
N ALA A 141 -20.91 -23.81 -3.83
CA ALA A 141 -21.08 -25.25 -3.97
C ALA A 141 -20.06 -26.02 -3.11
N SER A 142 -18.81 -25.57 -3.09
CA SER A 142 -17.71 -26.25 -2.38
C SER A 142 -17.69 -25.92 -0.87
N ASN A 143 -18.13 -24.72 -0.51
CA ASN A 143 -18.08 -24.20 0.87
C ASN A 143 -19.49 -23.90 1.38
N SER A 144 -20.18 -24.93 1.86
CA SER A 144 -21.55 -24.79 2.41
C SER A 144 -21.65 -23.92 3.66
N TRP A 145 -20.51 -23.64 4.30
CA TRP A 145 -20.38 -22.74 5.45
C TRP A 145 -20.22 -21.26 5.04
N PHE A 146 -19.88 -20.98 3.77
CA PHE A 146 -19.70 -19.63 3.29
C PHE A 146 -21.05 -18.92 3.10
N THR A 147 -21.16 -17.72 3.66
CA THR A 147 -22.33 -16.84 3.51
C THR A 147 -21.85 -15.40 3.41
N ASP A 148 -22.67 -14.53 2.82
CA ASP A 148 -22.32 -13.10 2.71
C ASP A 148 -22.19 -12.44 4.09
N ASP A 149 -23.01 -12.85 5.07
CA ASP A 149 -22.89 -12.37 6.44
C ASP A 149 -21.57 -12.81 7.09
N LEU A 150 -21.15 -14.07 6.88
CA LEU A 150 -19.85 -14.52 7.35
C LEU A 150 -18.71 -13.73 6.70
N PHE A 151 -18.79 -13.48 5.39
CA PHE A 151 -17.78 -12.71 4.67
C PHE A 151 -17.69 -11.26 5.16
N ASP A 152 -18.83 -10.64 5.44
CA ASP A 152 -18.90 -9.31 6.05
C ASP A 152 -18.23 -9.29 7.44
N GLN A 153 -18.43 -10.33 8.24
CA GLN A 153 -17.81 -10.48 9.55
C GLN A 153 -16.28 -10.61 9.44
N ILE A 154 -15.82 -11.45 8.52
CA ILE A 154 -14.39 -11.62 8.21
C ILE A 154 -13.78 -10.28 7.81
N THR A 155 -14.41 -9.59 6.86
CA THR A 155 -13.93 -8.29 6.35
C THR A 155 -13.89 -7.25 7.45
N THR A 156 -14.93 -7.16 8.29
CA THR A 156 -14.97 -6.19 9.41
C THR A 156 -13.81 -6.39 10.39
N ILE A 157 -13.49 -7.64 10.73
CA ILE A 157 -12.39 -7.94 11.66
C ILE A 157 -11.05 -7.67 10.96
N ASN A 158 -10.89 -8.12 9.72
CA ASN A 158 -9.67 -7.92 8.95
C ASN A 158 -9.34 -6.42 8.78
N ASP A 159 -10.31 -5.61 8.40
CA ASP A 159 -10.16 -4.15 8.27
C ASP A 159 -9.66 -3.52 9.58
N GLN A 160 -10.21 -3.95 10.72
CA GLN A 160 -9.79 -3.44 12.02
C GLN A 160 -8.38 -3.91 12.42
N VAL A 161 -7.98 -5.13 12.04
CA VAL A 161 -6.60 -5.61 12.22
C VAL A 161 -5.64 -4.75 11.39
N GLN A 162 -5.97 -4.47 10.13
CA GLN A 162 -5.17 -3.62 9.24
C GLN A 162 -4.98 -2.20 9.81
N VAL A 163 -6.01 -1.63 10.43
CA VAL A 163 -5.91 -0.35 11.17
C VAL A 163 -4.81 -0.43 12.25
N TYR A 164 -4.81 -1.49 13.05
CA TYR A 164 -3.81 -1.69 14.10
C TYR A 164 -2.40 -1.98 13.57
N GLN A 165 -2.28 -2.79 12.52
CA GLN A 165 -1.00 -3.08 11.88
C GLN A 165 -0.33 -1.81 11.33
N ASN A 166 -1.14 -0.85 10.86
CA ASN A 166 -0.67 0.45 10.40
C ASN A 166 -0.50 1.47 11.54
N GLY A 167 -0.48 1.03 12.80
CA GLY A 167 -0.13 1.86 13.95
C GLY A 167 -1.22 2.85 14.39
N ILE A 168 -2.48 2.61 14.01
CA ILE A 168 -3.61 3.49 14.34
C ILE A 168 -4.37 2.87 15.52
N PHE A 169 -4.26 3.51 16.68
CA PHE A 169 -4.89 3.11 17.93
C PHE A 169 -5.82 4.21 18.45
N ASN A 170 -6.62 3.92 19.47
CA ASN A 170 -7.43 4.93 20.13
C ASN A 170 -6.54 5.81 21.03
N GLY A 171 -5.90 6.80 20.41
CA GLY A 171 -4.90 7.66 21.04
C GLY A 171 -3.48 7.14 20.87
N THR A 172 -2.55 7.69 21.65
CA THR A 172 -1.14 7.33 21.59
C THR A 172 -0.87 6.00 22.30
N LEU A 173 -0.33 5.01 21.59
CA LEU A 173 0.06 3.73 22.17
C LEU A 173 1.48 3.79 22.75
N MET A 174 1.59 4.27 23.98
CA MET A 174 2.87 4.27 24.72
C MET A 174 3.14 2.92 25.38
N MET A 175 4.26 2.29 25.02
CA MET A 175 4.73 1.05 25.64
C MET A 175 6.24 1.13 25.88
N ASN A 176 6.70 0.87 27.11
CA ASN A 176 8.13 0.97 27.47
C ASN A 176 8.76 2.32 27.07
N SER A 177 8.05 3.43 27.29
CA SER A 177 8.46 4.79 26.90
C SER A 177 8.63 5.01 25.39
N LEU A 178 8.06 4.14 24.56
CA LEU A 178 8.04 4.24 23.11
C LEU A 178 6.60 4.41 22.60
N ASP A 179 6.39 5.35 21.68
CA ASP A 179 5.13 5.45 20.93
C ASP A 179 5.11 4.38 19.83
N VAL A 180 4.55 3.21 20.14
CA VAL A 180 4.54 2.06 19.22
C VAL A 180 3.71 2.36 17.97
N GLY A 181 2.60 3.10 18.12
CA GLY A 181 1.73 3.46 17.00
C GLY A 181 2.46 4.34 15.98
N LEU A 182 3.14 5.37 16.45
CA LEU A 182 3.95 6.24 15.60
C LEU A 182 5.11 5.48 14.93
N GLU A 183 5.79 4.59 15.66
CA GLU A 183 6.91 3.82 15.11
C GLU A 183 6.45 2.83 14.02
N LEU A 184 5.29 2.19 14.17
CA LEU A 184 4.69 1.36 13.13
C LEU A 184 4.37 2.17 11.87
N GLN A 185 3.78 3.36 12.02
CA GLN A 185 3.48 4.25 10.89
C GLN A 185 4.75 4.67 10.14
N LYS A 186 5.83 4.99 10.87
CA LYS A 186 7.11 5.37 10.28
C LYS A 186 7.76 4.24 9.48
N ILE A 187 7.74 3.01 10.02
CA ILE A 187 8.38 1.87 9.36
C ILE A 187 7.61 1.45 8.11
N ARG A 188 6.28 1.44 8.18
CA ARG A 188 5.44 1.01 7.05
C ARG A 188 5.33 2.07 5.95
N GLY A 189 4.98 3.31 6.31
CA GLY A 189 4.68 4.38 5.34
C GLY A 189 5.76 5.45 5.19
N GLY A 190 6.66 5.56 6.17
CA GLY A 190 7.62 6.67 6.25
C GLY A 190 8.69 6.64 5.16
N SER A 191 9.03 5.45 4.67
CA SER A 191 9.93 5.24 3.54
C SER A 191 9.45 5.98 2.29
N LEU A 192 8.21 5.69 1.86
CA LEU A 192 7.62 6.24 0.64
C LEU A 192 7.38 7.73 0.80
N PHE A 193 6.88 8.12 1.96
CA PHE A 193 6.70 9.52 2.30
C PHE A 193 8.01 10.31 2.21
N ASN A 194 9.10 9.77 2.76
CA ASN A 194 10.41 10.42 2.72
C ASN A 194 10.97 10.51 1.30
N ASP A 195 10.77 9.50 0.47
CA ASP A 195 11.22 9.53 -0.92
C ASP A 195 10.48 10.54 -1.77
N ILE A 196 9.15 10.58 -1.66
CA ILE A 196 8.34 11.62 -2.31
C ILE A 196 8.83 13.01 -1.90
N ASN A 197 9.03 13.22 -0.59
CA ASN A 197 9.56 14.48 -0.07
C ASN A 197 10.97 14.77 -0.61
N MET A 198 11.85 13.77 -0.69
CA MET A 198 13.20 13.91 -1.23
C MET A 198 13.15 14.34 -2.70
N HIS A 199 12.38 13.65 -3.54
CA HIS A 199 12.23 13.97 -4.96
C HIS A 199 11.68 15.38 -5.19
N MET A 200 10.68 15.79 -4.39
CA MET A 200 10.15 17.15 -4.45
C MET A 200 11.22 18.20 -4.10
N ASN A 201 11.99 17.97 -3.03
CA ASN A 201 13.03 18.90 -2.60
C ASN A 201 14.19 18.98 -3.61
N ILE A 202 14.66 17.84 -4.14
CA ILE A 202 15.67 17.82 -5.20
C ILE A 202 15.18 18.59 -6.44
N LYS A 203 13.91 18.42 -6.83
CA LYS A 203 13.31 19.16 -7.96
C LYS A 203 13.31 20.67 -7.73
N LEU A 204 12.97 21.12 -6.52
CA LEU A 204 12.99 22.54 -6.14
C LEU A 204 14.41 23.09 -6.10
N ASP A 205 15.36 22.35 -5.52
CA ASP A 205 16.76 22.76 -5.41
C ASP A 205 17.46 22.85 -6.76
N CYS A 206 17.11 21.97 -7.70
CA CYS A 206 17.65 21.95 -9.05
C CYS A 206 16.96 22.91 -10.01
N ARG A 207 15.86 23.55 -9.57
CA ARG A 207 15.14 24.53 -10.37
C ARG A 207 16.09 25.63 -10.84
N ASN A 208 16.08 25.89 -12.14
CA ASN A 208 16.93 26.87 -12.83
C ASN A 208 18.45 26.59 -12.77
N LYS A 209 18.88 25.43 -12.28
CA LYS A 209 20.29 25.00 -12.32
C LYS A 209 20.54 24.09 -13.51
N THR A 210 21.66 24.29 -14.20
CA THR A 210 22.10 23.46 -15.34
C THR A 210 23.30 22.57 -14.98
N THR A 211 23.64 22.48 -13.69
CA THR A 211 24.72 21.62 -13.20
C THR A 211 24.45 20.17 -13.57
N ALA A 212 25.51 19.38 -13.80
CA ALA A 212 25.39 18.00 -14.25
C ALA A 212 24.46 17.16 -13.35
N GLY A 213 24.53 17.35 -12.03
CA GLY A 213 23.66 16.66 -11.05
C GLY A 213 22.18 17.05 -11.09
N CYS A 214 21.81 18.15 -11.75
CA CYS A 214 20.43 18.60 -11.89
C CYS A 214 19.80 18.27 -13.24
N LYS A 215 20.59 17.81 -14.22
CA LYS A 215 20.12 17.55 -15.59
C LYS A 215 18.99 16.51 -15.62
N TRP A 216 19.17 15.42 -14.88
CA TRP A 216 18.22 14.30 -14.86
C TRP A 216 16.88 14.70 -14.22
N ILE A 217 16.92 15.30 -13.01
CA ILE A 217 15.70 15.65 -12.27
C ILE A 217 14.94 16.80 -12.94
N ASN A 218 15.63 17.71 -13.63
CA ASN A 218 14.96 18.83 -14.33
C ASN A 218 14.08 18.35 -15.48
N ALA A 219 14.52 17.33 -16.21
CA ALA A 219 13.75 16.71 -17.29
C ALA A 219 12.61 15.84 -16.75
N LEU A 220 12.80 15.18 -15.61
CA LEU A 220 11.82 14.26 -15.02
C LEU A 220 10.54 14.98 -14.57
N LYS A 221 9.37 14.49 -14.99
CA LYS A 221 8.06 15.12 -14.70
C LYS A 221 7.22 14.38 -13.68
N TYR A 222 7.36 13.08 -13.58
CA TYR A 222 6.61 12.26 -12.64
C TYR A 222 7.43 11.02 -12.25
N TYR A 223 7.07 10.47 -11.10
CA TYR A 223 7.40 9.12 -10.66
C TYR A 223 6.10 8.33 -10.57
N ALA A 224 6.14 7.06 -10.93
CA ALA A 224 5.01 6.15 -10.80
C ALA A 224 5.45 4.95 -9.95
N TYR A 225 4.78 4.75 -8.83
CA TYR A 225 4.99 3.62 -7.94
C TYR A 225 3.80 2.67 -8.16
N SER A 226 4.06 1.52 -8.80
CA SER A 226 3.08 0.45 -8.93
C SER A 226 3.29 -0.51 -7.77
N ALA A 227 2.37 -0.53 -6.81
CA ALA A 227 2.55 -1.25 -5.55
C ALA A 227 1.22 -1.84 -5.09
N HIS A 228 1.07 -2.02 -3.77
CA HIS A 228 -0.05 -2.71 -3.15
C HIS A 228 -1.01 -1.75 -2.46
N ASP A 229 -2.18 -2.28 -2.14
CA ASP A 229 -3.20 -1.64 -1.32
C ASP A 229 -2.65 -1.29 0.08
N THR A 230 -1.81 -2.16 0.66
CA THR A 230 -1.02 -1.94 1.87
C THR A 230 -0.14 -0.69 1.76
N THR A 231 0.49 -0.45 0.60
CA THR A 231 1.38 0.67 0.34
C THR A 231 0.64 2.01 0.44
N ILE A 232 -0.51 2.11 -0.23
CA ILE A 232 -1.35 3.31 -0.20
C ILE A 232 -1.87 3.54 1.22
N TYR A 233 -2.35 2.49 1.90
CA TYR A 233 -2.87 2.62 3.26
C TYR A 233 -1.79 3.05 4.25
N ALA A 234 -0.58 2.49 4.16
CA ALA A 234 0.55 2.86 5.01
C ALA A 234 0.98 4.32 4.78
N LEU A 235 1.05 4.77 3.52
CA LEU A 235 1.31 6.18 3.17
C LEU A 235 0.26 7.11 3.77
N PHE A 236 -1.03 6.76 3.68
CA PHE A 236 -2.08 7.58 4.26
C PHE A 236 -2.11 7.56 5.79
N SER A 237 -1.66 6.46 6.39
CA SER A 237 -1.57 6.31 7.84
C SER A 237 -0.55 7.28 8.42
N ILE A 238 0.66 7.39 7.84
CA ILE A 238 1.68 8.36 8.27
C ILE A 238 1.29 9.81 7.95
N MET A 239 0.46 10.03 6.94
CA MET A 239 -0.12 11.35 6.63
C MET A 239 -1.34 11.69 7.50
N HIS A 240 -1.84 10.74 8.29
CA HIS A 240 -3.06 10.85 9.10
C HIS A 240 -4.33 11.21 8.32
N ILE A 241 -4.46 10.73 7.08
CA ILE A 241 -5.62 11.00 6.21
C ILE A 241 -6.43 9.75 5.85
N GLN A 242 -5.98 8.55 6.23
CA GLN A 242 -6.58 7.27 5.83
C GLN A 242 -8.09 7.18 6.12
N ASN A 243 -8.54 7.63 7.31
CA ASN A 243 -9.96 7.61 7.69
C ASN A 243 -10.82 8.61 6.89
N ALA A 244 -10.19 9.64 6.32
CA ALA A 244 -10.88 10.63 5.51
C ALA A 244 -11.06 10.13 4.08
N VAL A 245 -10.04 9.45 3.54
CA VAL A 245 -9.93 9.12 2.12
C VAL A 245 -10.30 7.69 1.76
N ILE A 246 -10.19 6.73 2.69
CA ILE A 246 -10.57 5.33 2.47
C ILE A 246 -11.89 5.05 3.20
N ARG A 247 -12.95 4.73 2.45
CA ARG A 247 -14.30 4.50 3.00
C ARG A 247 -14.97 3.29 2.36
N PRO A 248 -15.82 2.52 3.11
CA PRO A 248 -16.18 2.71 4.52
C PRO A 248 -15.13 2.22 5.53
N SER A 249 -14.15 1.40 5.13
CA SER A 249 -12.96 0.97 5.90
C SER A 249 -12.12 -0.02 5.07
N GLY A 250 -10.98 -0.44 5.64
CA GLY A 250 -10.10 -1.46 5.06
C GLY A 250 -9.11 -0.90 4.07
N TYR A 251 -8.54 -1.77 3.25
CA TYR A 251 -7.60 -1.38 2.20
C TYR A 251 -8.29 -0.87 0.92
N PRO A 252 -7.56 -0.07 0.11
CA PRO A 252 -7.98 0.38 -1.22
C PRO A 252 -8.43 -0.75 -2.16
N ASP A 253 -9.37 -0.46 -3.06
CA ASP A 253 -9.79 -1.42 -4.07
C ASP A 253 -8.78 -1.52 -5.24
N TYR A 254 -9.00 -2.49 -6.12
CA TYR A 254 -8.19 -2.68 -7.32
C TYR A 254 -8.09 -1.39 -8.13
N SER A 255 -6.90 -1.13 -8.66
CA SER A 255 -6.56 0.07 -9.44
C SER A 255 -6.66 1.42 -8.70
N ALA A 256 -6.86 1.40 -7.38
CA ALA A 256 -6.75 2.60 -6.58
C ALA A 256 -5.42 3.33 -6.82
N ALA A 257 -5.52 4.64 -7.01
CA ALA A 257 -4.39 5.49 -7.34
C ALA A 257 -4.40 6.75 -6.48
N THR A 258 -3.20 7.20 -6.13
CA THR A 258 -2.97 8.45 -5.41
C THR A 258 -2.02 9.33 -6.21
N PHE A 259 -2.35 10.60 -6.35
CA PHE A 259 -1.53 11.59 -7.02
C PHE A 259 -1.04 12.60 -5.98
N ILE A 260 0.29 12.72 -5.85
CA ILE A 260 0.92 13.72 -4.99
C ILE A 260 1.70 14.66 -5.90
N GLU A 261 1.19 15.88 -6.02
CA GLU A 261 1.62 16.84 -7.03
C GLU A 261 2.38 18.00 -6.37
N LEU A 262 3.57 18.32 -6.88
CA LEU A 262 4.31 19.51 -6.50
C LEU A 262 3.93 20.68 -7.42
N TRP A 263 3.38 21.72 -6.81
CA TRP A 263 2.95 22.95 -7.48
C TRP A 263 3.84 24.11 -7.07
N LEU A 264 4.09 25.03 -8.00
CA LEU A 264 4.67 26.33 -7.69
C LEU A 264 3.62 27.41 -7.96
N ASN A 265 3.24 28.12 -6.91
CA ASN A 265 2.35 29.25 -7.07
C ASN A 265 3.15 30.45 -7.62
N HIS A 266 2.75 30.98 -8.77
CA HIS A 266 3.43 32.11 -9.40
C HIS A 266 3.14 33.46 -8.74
N SER A 267 2.09 33.56 -7.93
CA SER A 267 1.74 34.79 -7.22
C SER A 267 2.66 35.06 -6.02
N ASP A 268 3.04 34.03 -5.28
CA ASP A 268 3.93 34.14 -4.10
C ASP A 268 5.29 33.45 -4.28
N ASN A 269 5.49 32.77 -5.41
CA ASN A 269 6.68 31.99 -5.75
C ASN A 269 7.03 30.92 -4.69
N LYS A 270 6.02 30.37 -4.00
CA LYS A 270 6.18 29.30 -3.02
C LYS A 270 5.75 27.94 -3.57
N PRO A 271 6.41 26.86 -3.12
CA PRO A 271 5.96 25.51 -3.42
C PRO A 271 4.75 25.12 -2.56
N TYR A 272 3.85 24.35 -3.17
CA TYR A 272 2.69 23.73 -2.54
C TYR A 272 2.64 22.27 -2.96
N PHE A 273 2.06 21.41 -2.13
CA PHE A 273 1.73 20.06 -2.55
C PHE A 273 0.22 19.87 -2.55
N LYS A 274 -0.26 19.03 -3.47
CA LYS A 274 -1.66 18.62 -3.55
C LYS A 274 -1.71 17.11 -3.54
N VAL A 275 -2.63 16.56 -2.75
CA VAL A 275 -2.93 15.13 -2.72
C VAL A 275 -4.31 14.94 -3.36
N SER A 276 -4.37 14.12 -4.40
CA SER A 276 -5.61 13.73 -5.07
C SER A 276 -5.75 12.22 -4.98
N VAL A 277 -6.96 11.73 -4.70
CA VAL A 277 -7.27 10.30 -4.56
C VAL A 277 -8.22 9.86 -5.67
N GLY A 278 -7.95 8.71 -6.27
CA GLY A 278 -8.82 8.09 -7.29
C GLY A 278 -10.18 7.68 -6.71
N LEU A 279 -11.18 7.50 -7.57
CA LEU A 279 -12.53 7.12 -7.16
C LEU A 279 -12.57 5.73 -6.49
N ASP A 280 -11.66 4.83 -6.86
CA ASP A 280 -11.58 3.47 -6.31
C ASP A 280 -11.07 3.42 -4.85
N LEU A 281 -10.82 4.58 -4.24
CA LEU A 281 -10.61 4.73 -2.78
C LEU A 281 -11.92 4.98 -2.02
N LEU A 282 -13.02 5.23 -2.74
CA LEU A 282 -14.36 5.42 -2.21
C LEU A 282 -15.23 4.21 -2.60
N LYS A 283 -15.34 3.22 -1.72
CA LYS A 283 -16.26 2.08 -1.94
C LYS A 283 -17.69 2.64 -1.88
N THR A 284 -18.43 2.51 -2.98
CA THR A 284 -19.84 2.93 -3.11
C THR A 284 -20.79 2.04 -2.33
#